data_AF-A0A4Q3WMD8-F1
#
_entry.id   AF-A0A4Q3WMD8-F1
#
_cell.length_a   1.000
_cell.length_b   1.000
_cell.length_c   1.000
_cell.angle_alpha   90.00
_cell.angle_beta   90.00
_cell.angle_gamma   90.00
#
_symmetry.space_group_name_H-M   'P 1'
#
loop_
_entity.id
_entity.type
_entity.pdbx_description
1 polymer ?
#
loop_
_entity_poly.entity_id
_entity_poly.type
_entity_poly.pdbx_seq_one_letter_code
_entity_poly.pdbx_strand_id
1 'polypeptide(L)'
;MRSPQFRQPLDPVRVALEGGLRGAVVTPSLHICAAIVSPSANRLLAFTSNGALLWQHDMGGSPFSFCAFTLRLSPSGTLWLGLEDRICAFDEDGHAWGEVLIDFGPRERLGNFLPTQDGFFVSIFKDGY
;
A
#
# COMPACT_ATOMS: atom_id res chain seq x y z
N MET A 1 -14.62 36.28 -6.07
CA MET A 1 -13.97 34.95 -6.05
C MET A 1 -14.88 33.97 -6.80
N ARG A 2 -14.40 33.32 -7.86
CA ARG A 2 -15.19 32.30 -8.57
C ARG A 2 -15.00 30.96 -7.85
N SER A 3 -16.09 30.35 -7.40
CA SER A 3 -16.08 28.99 -6.86
C SER A 3 -15.56 28.01 -7.93
N PRO A 4 -14.77 26.98 -7.55
CA PRO A 4 -14.36 25.96 -8.51
C PRO A 4 -15.61 25.27 -9.03
N GLN A 5 -15.89 25.44 -10.33
CA GLN A 5 -16.93 24.67 -11.01
C GLN A 5 -16.43 23.24 -11.14
N PHE A 6 -16.98 22.33 -10.34
CA PHE A 6 -16.82 20.90 -10.59
C PHE A 6 -17.39 20.59 -11.98
N ARG A 7 -16.53 20.12 -12.89
CA ARG A 7 -16.94 19.67 -14.23
C ARG A 7 -17.79 18.42 -14.09
N GLN A 8 -19.10 18.54 -14.25
CA GLN A 8 -20.10 17.46 -14.23
C GLN A 8 -20.09 16.58 -12.95
N PRO A 9 -21.19 15.87 -12.65
CA PRO A 9 -21.17 14.84 -11.62
C PRO A 9 -20.22 13.73 -12.05
N LEU A 10 -19.24 13.39 -11.22
CA LEU A 10 -18.44 12.18 -11.39
C LEU A 10 -19.33 10.99 -11.04
N ASP A 11 -19.43 10.01 -11.94
CA ASP A 11 -20.03 8.71 -11.64
C ASP A 11 -18.91 7.77 -11.14
N PRO A 12 -18.82 7.47 -9.83
CA PRO A 12 -17.69 6.74 -9.28
C PRO A 12 -17.80 5.25 -9.57
N VAL A 13 -16.74 4.66 -10.11
CA VAL A 13 -16.61 3.20 -10.13
C VAL A 13 -16.41 2.70 -8.71
N ARG A 14 -17.22 1.73 -8.28
CA ARG A 14 -17.14 1.10 -6.96
C ARG A 14 -16.55 -0.28 -7.10
N VAL A 15 -15.51 -0.55 -6.31
CA VAL A 15 -14.85 -1.86 -6.24
C VAL A 15 -15.02 -2.41 -4.83
N ALA A 16 -15.50 -3.65 -4.73
CA ALA A 16 -15.57 -4.36 -3.45
C ALA A 16 -14.20 -4.95 -3.13
N LEU A 17 -13.64 -4.60 -1.97
CA LEU A 17 -12.28 -4.97 -1.57
C LEU A 17 -12.24 -6.09 -0.52
N GLU A 18 -13.40 -6.53 -0.02
CA GLU A 18 -13.53 -7.57 1.04
C GLU A 18 -12.62 -7.32 2.26
N GLY A 19 -12.43 -6.06 2.65
CA GLY A 19 -11.57 -5.67 3.76
C GLY A 19 -11.45 -4.16 3.90
N GLY A 20 -10.64 -3.73 4.86
CA GLY A 20 -10.32 -2.33 5.08
C GLY A 20 -9.16 -1.87 4.19
N LEU A 21 -9.35 -0.77 3.46
CA LEU A 21 -8.29 -0.08 2.73
C LEU A 21 -7.34 0.61 3.73
N ARG A 22 -6.03 0.30 3.66
CA ARG A 22 -4.99 0.92 4.50
C ARG A 22 -4.11 1.91 3.75
N GLY A 23 -3.98 1.73 2.45
CA GLY A 23 -3.23 2.65 1.60
C GLY A 23 -3.54 2.41 0.14
N ALA A 24 -3.48 3.47 -0.64
CA ALA A 24 -3.57 3.40 -2.09
C ALA A 24 -2.54 4.33 -2.72
N VAL A 25 -2.02 3.93 -3.87
CA VAL A 25 -1.12 4.73 -4.72
C VAL A 25 -1.53 4.58 -6.17
N VAL A 26 -1.16 5.55 -7.00
CA VAL A 26 -1.37 5.49 -8.45
C VAL A 26 0.00 5.39 -9.11
N THR A 27 0.26 4.32 -9.85
CA THR A 27 1.52 4.10 -10.57
C THR A 27 1.65 5.04 -11.77
N PRO A 28 2.85 5.18 -12.38
CA PRO A 28 3.02 5.96 -13.60
C PRO A 28 2.16 5.45 -14.77
N SER A 29 1.91 4.14 -14.83
CA SER A 29 0.99 3.50 -15.78
C SER A 29 -0.50 3.66 -15.44
N LEU A 30 -0.83 4.49 -14.44
CA LEU A 30 -2.19 4.76 -13.98
C LEU A 30 -2.90 3.54 -13.37
N HIS A 31 -2.15 2.57 -12.86
CA HIS A 31 -2.70 1.50 -12.04
C HIS A 31 -2.94 2.03 -10.63
N ILE A 32 -4.13 1.77 -10.09
CA ILE A 32 -4.45 2.04 -8.69
C ILE A 32 -4.06 0.81 -7.90
N CYS A 33 -2.98 0.91 -7.12
CA CYS A 33 -2.57 -0.15 -6.22
C CYS A 33 -3.11 0.12 -4.82
N ALA A 34 -3.70 -0.89 -4.19
CA ALA A 34 -4.41 -0.77 -2.92
C ALA A 34 -3.98 -1.89 -1.96
N ALA A 35 -3.58 -1.52 -0.75
CA ALA A 35 -3.29 -2.46 0.32
C ALA A 35 -4.52 -2.65 1.22
N ILE A 36 -4.97 -3.89 1.33
CA ILE A 36 -6.20 -4.30 2.00
C ILE A 36 -5.90 -5.22 3.18
N VAL A 37 -6.56 -4.94 4.30
CA VAL A 37 -6.53 -5.78 5.51
C VAL A 37 -7.88 -6.41 5.71
N SER A 38 -7.91 -7.72 5.89
CA SER A 38 -9.12 -8.45 6.24
C SER A 38 -8.83 -9.56 7.26
N PRO A 39 -9.85 -10.07 7.97
CA PRO A 39 -9.67 -11.19 8.89
C PRO A 39 -9.19 -12.49 8.21
N SER A 40 -9.48 -12.68 6.92
CA SER A 40 -9.17 -13.92 6.20
C SER A 40 -7.85 -13.85 5.43
N ALA A 41 -7.47 -12.67 4.94
CA ALA A 41 -6.22 -12.46 4.23
C ALA A 41 -5.86 -10.97 4.12
N ASN A 42 -4.56 -10.67 4.22
CA ASN A 42 -4.03 -9.38 3.82
C ASN A 42 -3.63 -9.44 2.35
N ARG A 43 -4.01 -8.43 1.57
CA ARG A 43 -3.91 -8.43 0.11
C ARG A 43 -3.32 -7.12 -0.40
N LEU A 44 -2.49 -7.20 -1.43
CA LEU A 44 -2.16 -6.07 -2.29
C LEU A 44 -2.88 -6.28 -3.62
N LEU A 45 -3.73 -5.35 -4.03
CA LEU A 45 -4.44 -5.43 -5.30
C LEU A 45 -4.03 -4.29 -6.21
N ALA A 46 -4.07 -4.52 -7.51
CA ALA A 46 -4.00 -3.45 -8.51
C ALA A 46 -5.24 -3.45 -9.39
N PHE A 47 -5.70 -2.24 -9.68
CA PHE A 47 -6.79 -1.97 -10.60
C PHE A 47 -6.31 -1.07 -11.72
N THR A 48 -6.92 -1.20 -12.88
CA THR A 48 -6.89 -0.14 -13.88
C THR A 48 -7.55 1.13 -13.31
N SER A 49 -7.31 2.27 -13.96
CA SER A 49 -7.97 3.54 -13.61
C SER A 49 -9.51 3.51 -13.75
N ASN A 50 -10.07 2.51 -14.45
CA ASN A 50 -11.51 2.30 -14.56
C ASN A 50 -12.07 1.30 -13.53
N GLY A 51 -11.24 0.80 -12.61
CA GLY A 51 -11.66 -0.10 -11.53
C GLY A 51 -11.63 -1.58 -11.85
N ALA A 52 -11.24 -2.00 -13.07
CA ALA A 52 -11.03 -3.42 -13.36
C ALA A 52 -9.79 -3.97 -12.63
N LEU A 53 -9.91 -5.12 -11.97
CA LEU A 53 -8.80 -5.80 -11.29
C LEU A 53 -7.77 -6.28 -12.32
N LEU A 54 -6.51 -5.93 -12.10
CA LEU A 54 -5.36 -6.36 -12.90
C LEU A 54 -4.70 -7.58 -12.26
N TRP A 55 -4.34 -7.47 -10.98
CA TRP A 55 -3.69 -8.54 -10.24
C TRP A 55 -3.98 -8.41 -8.73
N GLN A 56 -3.74 -9.50 -8.02
CA GLN A 56 -3.83 -9.59 -6.57
C GLN A 56 -2.64 -10.42 -6.05
N HIS A 57 -2.02 -9.92 -4.98
CA HIS A 57 -1.03 -10.66 -4.21
C HIS A 57 -1.57 -10.90 -2.79
N ASP A 58 -1.68 -12.17 -2.42
CA ASP A 58 -1.95 -12.55 -1.04
C ASP A 58 -0.63 -12.45 -0.26
N MET A 59 -0.61 -11.61 0.77
CA MET A 59 0.58 -11.34 1.57
C MET A 59 0.73 -12.32 2.74
N GLY A 60 -0.25 -13.23 2.90
CA GLY A 60 -0.41 -14.03 4.10
C GLY A 60 -0.67 -13.18 5.35
N GLY A 61 -0.83 -13.84 6.48
CA GLY A 61 -0.99 -13.18 7.78
C GLY A 61 -2.17 -13.71 8.58
N SER A 62 -2.03 -13.63 9.90
CA SER A 62 -3.11 -13.89 10.85
C SER A 62 -4.18 -12.79 10.74
N PRO A 63 -5.47 -13.04 11.05
CA PRO A 63 -6.48 -12.01 11.29
C PRO A 63 -6.03 -10.90 12.26
N PHE A 64 -5.01 -11.18 13.07
CA PHE A 64 -4.40 -10.26 14.03
C PHE A 64 -3.08 -9.64 13.56
N SER A 65 -2.52 -10.08 12.42
CA SER A 65 -1.39 -9.41 11.78
C SER A 65 -1.91 -8.22 11.00
N PHE A 66 -1.58 -7.04 11.49
CA PHE A 66 -1.84 -5.77 10.81
C PHE A 66 -0.84 -5.60 9.65
N CYS A 67 -0.89 -6.47 8.64
CA CYS A 67 -0.07 -6.30 7.44
C CYS A 67 -0.57 -5.07 6.68
N ALA A 68 0.34 -4.23 6.19
CA ALA A 68 0.09 -2.96 5.51
C ALA A 68 -0.31 -1.79 6.43
N PHE A 69 0.67 -1.23 7.15
CA PHE A 69 0.52 0.10 7.74
C PHE A 69 0.65 1.21 6.70
N THR A 70 1.32 0.95 5.58
CA THR A 70 1.64 1.98 4.58
C THR A 70 1.99 1.36 3.23
N LEU A 71 1.39 1.89 2.16
CA LEU A 71 1.78 1.65 0.77
C LEU A 71 2.36 2.95 0.20
N ARG A 72 3.52 2.85 -0.47
CA ARG A 72 4.23 3.98 -1.08
C ARG A 72 4.64 3.61 -2.49
N LEU A 73 4.65 4.62 -3.35
CA LEU A 73 5.25 4.54 -4.67
C LEU A 73 6.53 5.36 -4.64
N SER A 74 7.63 4.74 -5.02
CA SER A 74 8.89 5.46 -5.22
C SER A 74 8.91 6.15 -6.59
N PRO A 75 9.77 7.17 -6.80
CA PRO A 75 9.91 7.83 -8.10
C PRO A 75 10.33 6.89 -9.24
N SER A 76 10.98 5.77 -8.95
CA SER A 76 11.35 4.74 -9.93
C SER A 76 10.20 3.82 -10.34
N GLY A 77 9.00 3.98 -9.75
CA GLY A 77 7.85 3.13 -10.02
C GLY A 77 7.75 1.89 -9.13
N THR A 78 8.70 1.67 -8.22
CA THR A 78 8.62 0.56 -7.25
C THR A 78 7.53 0.84 -6.21
N LEU A 79 6.68 -0.15 -6.01
CA LEU A 79 5.70 -0.20 -4.92
C LEU A 79 6.38 -0.73 -3.66
N TRP A 80 6.28 0.02 -2.58
CA TRP A 80 6.81 -0.35 -1.28
C TRP A 80 5.67 -0.55 -0.30
N LEU A 81 5.64 -1.72 0.35
CA LEU A 81 4.62 -2.09 1.32
C LEU A 81 5.26 -2.34 2.68
N GLY A 82 4.85 -1.55 3.68
CA GLY A 82 5.30 -1.71 5.06
C GLY A 82 4.39 -2.67 5.81
N LEU A 83 4.99 -3.77 6.28
CA LEU A 83 4.37 -4.76 7.14
C LEU A 83 4.82 -4.54 8.59
N GLU A 84 4.39 -5.44 9.48
CA GLU A 84 4.72 -5.33 10.91
C GLU A 84 6.20 -5.56 11.18
N ASP A 85 6.85 -6.48 10.46
CA ASP A 85 8.22 -6.97 10.67
C ASP A 85 9.19 -6.67 9.52
N ARG A 86 8.67 -6.17 8.39
CA ARG A 86 9.45 -5.95 7.17
C ARG A 86 8.84 -4.92 6.23
N ILE A 87 9.63 -4.47 5.27
CA ILE A 87 9.18 -3.68 4.12
C ILE A 87 9.44 -4.52 2.86
N CYS A 88 8.42 -4.69 2.02
CA CYS A 88 8.51 -5.45 0.78
C CYS A 88 8.47 -4.52 -0.45
N ALA A 89 9.22 -4.88 -1.49
CA ALA A 89 9.30 -4.19 -2.77
C ALA A 89 8.59 -5.00 -3.85
N PHE A 90 7.75 -4.32 -4.64
CA PHE A 90 7.08 -4.89 -5.80
C PHE A 90 7.30 -4.02 -7.03
N ASP A 91 7.33 -4.64 -8.20
CA ASP A 91 7.14 -3.92 -9.47
C ASP A 91 5.66 -3.58 -9.70
N GLU A 92 5.33 -2.89 -10.79
CA GLU A 92 3.94 -2.50 -11.07
C GLU A 92 3.03 -3.67 -11.51
N ASP A 93 3.64 -4.79 -11.90
CA ASP A 93 2.97 -6.03 -12.27
C ASP A 93 2.69 -6.91 -11.04
N GLY A 94 3.14 -6.47 -9.86
CA GLY A 94 2.90 -7.14 -8.60
C GLY A 94 3.92 -8.21 -8.24
N HIS A 95 5.04 -8.31 -8.97
CA HIS A 95 6.11 -9.24 -8.60
C HIS A 95 6.95 -8.68 -7.45
N ALA A 96 7.04 -9.45 -6.37
CA ALA A 96 7.95 -9.15 -5.27
C ALA A 96 9.40 -9.40 -5.70
N TRP A 97 10.29 -8.43 -5.44
CA TRP A 97 11.71 -8.57 -5.81
C TRP A 97 12.70 -8.24 -4.68
N GLY A 98 12.22 -7.71 -3.55
CA GLY A 98 13.07 -7.40 -2.42
C GLY A 98 12.31 -7.25 -1.11
N GLU A 99 13.01 -7.46 -0.01
CA GLU A 99 12.51 -7.18 1.32
C GLU A 99 13.60 -6.64 2.23
N VAL A 100 13.19 -5.82 3.19
CA VAL A 100 14.03 -5.34 4.28
C VAL A 100 13.37 -5.80 5.57
N LEU A 101 14.02 -6.73 6.27
CA LEU A 101 13.61 -7.14 7.60
C LEU A 101 13.93 -6.03 8.59
N ILE A 102 13.00 -5.74 9.48
CA ILE A 102 13.17 -4.73 10.52
C ILE A 102 13.23 -5.46 11.86
N ASP A 103 14.36 -5.32 12.54
CA ASP A 103 14.51 -5.80 13.90
C ASP A 103 13.92 -4.77 14.87
N PHE A 104 12.80 -5.12 15.50
CA PHE A 104 12.08 -4.24 16.42
C PHE A 104 12.45 -4.58 17.86
N GLY A 105 12.67 -3.53 18.67
CA GLY A 105 12.65 -3.68 20.11
C GLY A 105 11.28 -4.17 20.63
N PRO A 106 11.18 -4.62 21.90
CA PRO A 106 10.00 -5.29 22.47
C PRO A 106 8.65 -4.55 22.39
N ARG A 107 8.63 -3.30 21.95
CA ARG A 107 7.44 -2.45 21.81
C ARG A 107 7.49 -1.57 20.56
N GLU A 108 8.49 -1.73 19.71
CA GLU A 108 8.59 -0.92 18.50
C GLU A 108 7.70 -1.51 17.41
N ARG A 109 7.08 -0.63 16.63
CA ARG A 109 6.33 -1.00 15.44
C ARG A 109 6.62 -0.01 14.33
N LEU A 110 6.58 -0.47 13.09
CA LEU A 110 6.61 0.39 11.92
C LEU A 110 5.34 1.26 11.90
N GLY A 111 5.48 2.57 12.06
CA GLY A 111 4.36 3.49 11.92
C GLY A 111 4.15 3.90 10.47
N ASN A 112 5.20 4.45 9.87
CA ASN A 112 5.18 4.93 8.49
C ASN A 112 6.59 4.88 7.92
N PHE A 113 6.72 4.85 6.60
CA PHE A 113 8.00 5.04 5.94
C PHE A 113 7.86 5.87 4.66
N LEU A 114 9.00 6.40 4.20
CA LEU A 114 9.09 7.16 2.96
C LEU A 114 10.29 6.67 2.16
N PRO A 115 10.08 6.09 0.96
CA PRO A 115 11.17 5.72 0.05
C PRO A 115 11.80 6.99 -0.53
N THR A 116 13.12 7.08 -0.49
CA THR A 116 13.88 8.14 -1.17
C THR A 116 14.23 7.73 -2.60
N GLN A 117 14.67 8.69 -3.42
CA GLN A 117 15.15 8.41 -4.79
C GLN A 117 16.35 7.46 -4.81
N ASP A 118 17.16 7.48 -3.75
CA ASP A 118 18.40 6.72 -3.67
C ASP A 118 18.22 5.35 -3.00
N GLY A 119 16.97 4.93 -2.76
CA GLY A 119 16.65 3.61 -2.21
C GLY A 119 16.72 3.50 -0.68
N PHE A 120 16.79 4.62 0.05
CA PHE A 120 16.69 4.62 1.51
C PHE A 120 15.24 4.73 1.96
N PHE A 121 14.97 4.33 3.21
CA PHE A 121 13.71 4.55 3.89
C PHE A 121 13.92 5.44 5.10
N VAL A 122 13.06 6.45 5.27
CA VAL A 122 12.89 7.10 6.57
C VAL A 122 11.71 6.44 7.24
N SER A 123 11.91 5.74 8.36
CA SER A 123 10.84 5.13 9.14
C SER A 123 10.51 5.96 10.39
N ILE A 124 9.22 6.08 10.69
CA ILE A 124 8.73 6.62 11.94
C ILE A 124 8.29 5.43 12.80
N PHE A 125 8.92 5.27 13.96
CA PHE A 125 8.56 4.26 14.93
C PHE A 125 7.61 4.84 15.96
N LYS A 126 6.71 4.01 16.48
CA LYS A 126 5.85 4.36 17.60
C LYS A 126 6.02 3.33 18.70
N ASP A 127 6.12 3.80 19.94
CA ASP A 127 6.00 2.94 21.11
C ASP A 127 4.61 2.27 21.12
N GLY A 128 4.62 0.94 21.22
CA GLY A 128 3.44 0.14 21.47
C GLY A 128 2.96 0.36 22.90
N TYR A 129 1.74 0.84 23.07
CA TYR A 129 1.02 0.82 24.35
C TYR A 129 0.87 -0.61 24.85
#